data_AF-A0A246SA09-F1
#
_entry.id   AF-A0A246SA09-F1
#
_cell.length_a   1.000
_cell.length_b   1.000
_cell.length_c   1.000
_cell.angle_alpha   90.00
_cell.angle_beta   90.00
_cell.angle_gamma   90.00
#
_symmetry.space_group_name_H-M   'P 1'
#
loop_
_entity.id
_entity.type
_entity.pdbx_description
1 polymer ?
#
loop_
_entity_poly.entity_id
_entity_poly.type
_entity_poly.pdbx_seq_one_letter_code
_entity_poly.pdbx_strand_id
1 'polypeptide(L)'
;MQNTSQPKAAWTLADFLDTYRYWALFLASLLAGLGGEGLNTVLPLISRETGSSHQTIAIFYLGSNAGWIIGAFLAFVVASRQGRPALIVPLVVCALVAVSVVAAPSLWASPVFLFLFGLSFGTVRAVFPLAIAIFLVGGRPGKVDFGCALTLMSATILTAAFAPIGTSWLYQGDQGGLPVILGFLACLVIAVILLLPARRLSFDDMPRQRHRPLTPQKRSPLMVAAILTTPLALIILLSLIYGFQGGDMEASGYFEITLIFALLVLVVAIAAFIYLAYWCYRIHGELAGSAPSQRLLTPLTAMLIAILVPLGLPILLMTLGDLLNDRGRESGQGRLISIAWLALWSFLFPPVAIALVQNAANRSYDWVSPEAA
;
A
#
# COMPACT_ATOMS: atom_id res chain seq x y z
N MET A 1 -9.80 38.98 -28.32
CA MET A 1 -8.78 38.40 -27.42
C MET A 1 -9.15 36.94 -27.18
N GLN A 2 -8.48 36.00 -27.87
CA GLN A 2 -8.68 34.57 -27.64
C GLN A 2 -8.15 34.24 -26.23
N ASN A 3 -9.02 33.71 -25.39
CA ASN A 3 -8.66 33.19 -24.07
C ASN A 3 -7.84 31.90 -24.26
N THR A 4 -6.53 32.05 -24.47
CA THR A 4 -5.56 30.95 -24.43
C THR A 4 -5.21 30.61 -22.98
N SER A 5 -6.21 30.40 -22.13
CA SER A 5 -5.99 29.69 -20.87
C SER A 5 -5.80 28.23 -21.23
N GLN A 6 -4.57 27.82 -21.54
CA GLN A 6 -4.21 26.40 -21.56
C GLN A 6 -4.75 25.79 -20.26
N PRO A 7 -5.54 24.71 -20.32
CA PRO A 7 -6.01 24.07 -19.10
C PRO A 7 -4.78 23.71 -18.27
N LYS A 8 -4.70 24.23 -17.04
CA LYS A 8 -3.62 23.87 -16.09
C LYS A 8 -3.64 22.35 -15.99
N ALA A 9 -2.52 21.70 -16.36
CA ALA A 9 -2.45 20.25 -16.36
C ALA A 9 -2.71 19.74 -14.93
N ALA A 10 -3.74 18.90 -14.80
CA ALA A 10 -4.11 18.27 -13.54
C ALA A 10 -3.26 17.01 -13.32
N TRP A 11 -2.92 16.72 -12.07
CA TRP A 11 -2.28 15.46 -11.72
C TRP A 11 -3.22 14.28 -11.93
N THR A 12 -2.75 13.28 -12.66
CA THR A 12 -3.42 11.98 -12.77
C THR A 12 -2.97 11.03 -11.66
N LEU A 13 -3.66 9.90 -11.51
CA LEU A 13 -3.25 8.84 -10.59
C LEU A 13 -1.82 8.36 -10.85
N ALA A 14 -1.48 8.09 -12.11
CA ALA A 14 -0.13 7.68 -12.52
C ALA A 14 0.90 8.76 -12.14
N ASP A 15 0.51 10.04 -12.25
CA ASP A 15 1.40 11.12 -11.90
C ASP A 15 1.80 11.12 -10.43
N PHE A 16 0.85 10.86 -9.52
CA PHE A 16 1.17 10.72 -8.10
C PHE A 16 2.10 9.54 -7.87
N LEU A 17 1.71 8.39 -8.39
CA LEU A 17 2.32 7.10 -8.11
C LEU A 17 3.76 6.99 -8.63
N ASP A 18 4.09 7.65 -9.73
CA ASP A 18 5.45 7.66 -10.28
C ASP A 18 6.42 8.62 -9.54
N THR A 19 6.03 9.17 -8.39
CA THR A 19 6.90 10.08 -7.63
C THR A 19 7.39 9.49 -6.32
N TYR A 20 8.66 9.76 -6.01
CA TYR A 20 9.24 9.41 -4.72
C TYR A 20 8.44 9.99 -3.54
N ARG A 21 7.91 11.22 -3.66
CA ARG A 21 7.12 11.86 -2.59
C ARG A 21 5.87 11.05 -2.22
N TYR A 22 5.18 10.47 -3.20
CA TYR A 22 4.02 9.62 -2.93
C TYR A 22 4.44 8.35 -2.19
N TRP A 23 5.49 7.67 -2.65
CA TRP A 23 6.00 6.46 -1.98
C TRP A 23 6.54 6.73 -0.59
N ALA A 24 7.22 7.86 -0.37
CA ALA A 24 7.69 8.28 0.93
C ALA A 24 6.52 8.48 1.90
N LEU A 25 5.46 9.17 1.46
CA LEU A 25 4.23 9.35 2.26
C LEU A 25 3.52 8.02 2.53
N PHE A 26 3.37 7.16 1.52
CA PHE A 26 2.74 5.86 1.63
C PHE A 26 3.48 4.97 2.64
N LEU A 27 4.78 4.79 2.46
CA LEU A 27 5.59 3.92 3.33
C LEU A 27 5.73 4.49 4.74
N ALA A 28 5.89 5.81 4.90
CA ALA A 28 5.92 6.42 6.22
C ALA A 28 4.59 6.28 6.96
N SER A 29 3.45 6.46 6.26
CA SER A 29 2.10 6.22 6.80
C SER A 29 1.93 4.76 7.22
N LEU A 30 2.37 3.83 6.36
CA LEU A 30 2.32 2.40 6.64
C LEU A 30 3.14 2.02 7.87
N LEU A 31 4.38 2.51 7.98
CA LEU A 31 5.25 2.22 9.12
C LEU A 31 4.70 2.82 10.42
N ALA A 32 4.21 4.06 10.38
CA ALA A 32 3.56 4.69 11.52
C ALA A 32 2.30 3.91 11.94
N GLY A 33 1.52 3.44 10.97
CA GLY A 33 0.36 2.57 11.19
C GLY A 33 0.74 1.22 11.79
N LEU A 34 1.69 0.49 11.20
CA LEU A 34 2.15 -0.82 11.68
C LEU A 34 2.69 -0.75 13.10
N GLY A 35 3.62 0.17 13.35
CA GLY A 35 4.17 0.37 14.68
C GLY A 35 3.09 0.76 15.69
N GLY A 36 2.15 1.62 15.27
CA GLY A 36 1.10 2.11 16.14
C GLY A 36 0.02 1.09 16.48
N GLU A 37 -0.53 0.39 15.50
CA GLU A 37 -1.51 -0.68 15.74
C GLU A 37 -0.89 -1.82 16.55
N GLY A 38 0.35 -2.19 16.22
CA GLY A 38 1.10 -3.19 16.96
C GLY A 38 1.24 -2.82 18.43
N LEU A 39 1.82 -1.65 18.72
CA LEU A 39 2.01 -1.18 20.09
C LEU A 39 0.68 -1.05 20.82
N ASN A 40 -0.33 -0.44 20.20
CA ASN A 40 -1.64 -0.19 20.83
C ASN A 40 -2.34 -1.49 21.26
N THR A 41 -2.05 -2.62 20.59
CA THR A 41 -2.61 -3.93 20.94
C THR A 41 -2.03 -4.47 22.24
N VAL A 42 -0.72 -4.38 22.42
CA VAL A 42 -0.01 -5.02 23.54
C VAL A 42 0.33 -4.07 24.69
N LEU A 43 0.24 -2.76 24.47
CA LEU A 43 0.52 -1.73 25.48
C LEU A 43 -0.26 -1.94 26.80
N PRO A 44 -1.56 -2.29 26.78
CA PRO A 44 -2.28 -2.61 28.02
C PRO A 44 -1.66 -3.79 28.76
N LEU A 45 -1.19 -4.82 28.05
CA LEU A 45 -0.56 -5.99 28.64
C LEU A 45 0.77 -5.61 29.31
N ILE A 46 1.64 -4.92 28.57
CA ILE A 46 2.93 -4.41 29.09
C ILE A 46 2.71 -3.51 30.34
N SER A 47 1.73 -2.61 30.27
CA SER A 47 1.42 -1.70 31.37
C SER A 47 0.86 -2.45 32.59
N ARG A 48 0.09 -3.52 32.40
CA ARG A 48 -0.43 -4.36 33.50
C ARG A 48 0.68 -5.15 34.19
N GLU A 49 1.62 -5.71 33.44
CA GLU A 49 2.79 -6.42 34.00
C GLU A 49 3.66 -5.51 34.86
N THR A 50 3.70 -4.21 34.55
CA THR A 50 4.41 -3.18 35.35
C THR A 50 3.58 -2.63 36.52
N GLY A 51 2.41 -3.22 36.81
CA GLY A 51 1.58 -2.87 37.97
C GLY A 51 0.55 -1.76 37.73
N SER A 52 0.31 -1.36 36.48
CA SER A 52 -0.68 -0.31 36.17
C SER A 52 -2.12 -0.75 36.42
N SER A 53 -2.92 0.16 36.96
CA SER A 53 -4.37 -0.01 37.04
C SER A 53 -5.04 0.22 35.67
N HIS A 54 -6.28 -0.26 35.50
CA HIS A 54 -7.06 0.03 34.29
C HIS A 54 -7.30 1.54 34.09
N GLN A 55 -7.45 2.30 35.18
CA GLN A 55 -7.62 3.75 35.13
C GLN A 55 -6.34 4.43 34.63
N THR A 56 -5.17 3.96 35.08
CA THR A 56 -3.86 4.46 34.64
C THR A 56 -3.66 4.22 33.13
N ILE A 57 -4.04 3.04 32.65
CA ILE A 57 -3.97 2.70 31.22
C ILE A 57 -4.95 3.56 30.40
N ALA A 58 -6.15 3.85 30.91
CA ALA A 58 -7.12 4.71 30.24
C ALA A 58 -6.58 6.12 29.95
N ILE A 59 -5.63 6.61 30.76
CA ILE A 59 -4.97 7.91 30.57
C ILE A 59 -4.15 7.95 29.26
N PHE A 60 -3.56 6.84 28.84
CA PHE A 60 -2.90 6.75 27.53
C PHE A 60 -3.90 7.02 26.39
N TYR A 61 -5.06 6.37 26.44
CA TYR A 61 -6.10 6.54 25.42
C TYR A 61 -6.70 7.95 25.44
N LEU A 62 -6.86 8.54 26.62
CA LEU A 62 -7.25 9.95 26.76
C LEU A 62 -6.23 10.87 26.10
N GLY A 63 -4.93 10.67 26.38
CA GLY A 63 -3.83 11.39 25.73
C GLY A 63 -3.87 11.22 24.22
N SER A 64 -4.06 9.99 23.72
CA SER A 64 -4.17 9.69 22.29
C SER A 64 -5.32 10.44 21.62
N ASN A 65 -6.49 10.48 22.25
CA ASN A 65 -7.64 11.24 21.73
C ASN A 65 -7.38 12.75 21.72
N ALA A 66 -6.71 13.30 22.74
CA ALA A 66 -6.27 14.69 22.71
C ALA A 66 -5.23 14.94 21.61
N GLY A 67 -4.35 13.96 21.37
CA GLY A 67 -3.35 13.99 20.31
C GLY A 67 -3.97 14.10 18.92
N TRP A 68 -5.15 13.50 18.70
CA TRP A 68 -5.88 13.65 17.43
C TRP A 68 -6.21 15.11 17.10
N ILE A 69 -6.58 15.90 18.11
CA ILE A 69 -6.89 17.33 17.94
C ILE A 69 -5.63 18.08 17.49
N ILE A 70 -4.50 17.80 18.13
CA ILE A 70 -3.20 18.40 17.77
C ILE A 70 -2.78 17.98 16.36
N GLY A 71 -2.89 16.68 16.03
CA GLY A 71 -2.55 16.16 14.72
C GLY A 71 -3.42 16.75 13.61
N ALA A 72 -4.71 16.96 13.85
CA ALA A 72 -5.59 17.66 12.93
C ALA A 72 -5.16 19.12 12.73
N PHE A 73 -4.85 19.84 13.80
CA PHE A 73 -4.33 21.20 13.70
C PHE A 73 -3.04 21.27 12.88
N LEU A 74 -2.09 20.37 13.13
CA LEU A 74 -0.84 20.27 12.36
C LEU A 74 -1.10 19.99 10.88
N ALA A 75 -2.02 19.08 10.57
CA ALA A 75 -2.39 18.77 9.19
C ALA A 75 -2.96 20.00 8.47
N PHE A 76 -3.96 20.66 9.03
CA PHE A 76 -4.63 21.78 8.35
C PHE A 76 -3.79 23.06 8.29
N VAL A 77 -3.15 23.42 9.40
CA VAL A 77 -2.49 24.72 9.55
C VAL A 77 -1.03 24.67 9.13
N VAL A 78 -0.31 23.62 9.51
CA VAL A 78 1.14 23.52 9.27
C VAL A 78 1.42 22.81 7.96
N ALA A 79 0.77 21.68 7.67
CA ALA A 79 1.14 20.88 6.51
C ALA A 79 0.90 21.61 5.17
N SER A 80 -0.15 22.45 5.09
CA SER A 80 -0.44 23.28 3.92
C SER A 80 0.67 24.27 3.55
N ARG A 81 1.52 24.65 4.51
CA ARG A 81 2.63 25.62 4.31
C ARG A 81 3.99 24.94 4.37
N GLN A 82 4.13 23.98 5.28
CA GLN A 82 5.36 23.30 5.61
C GLN A 82 5.08 21.80 5.85
N GLY A 83 4.74 21.09 4.77
CA GLY A 83 4.36 19.67 4.83
C GLY A 83 5.40 18.76 5.51
N ARG A 84 6.69 18.99 5.24
CA ARG A 84 7.77 18.17 5.78
C ARG A 84 7.89 18.25 7.32
N PRO A 85 8.04 19.43 7.95
CA PRO A 85 8.08 19.50 9.41
C PRO A 85 6.76 19.08 10.06
N ALA A 86 5.61 19.30 9.39
CA ALA A 86 4.30 18.86 9.91
C ALA A 86 4.24 17.33 10.14
N LEU A 87 4.94 16.53 9.33
CA LEU A 87 5.02 15.08 9.51
C LEU A 87 6.23 14.63 10.33
N ILE A 88 7.42 15.21 10.10
CA ILE A 88 8.65 14.75 10.75
C ILE A 88 8.68 15.08 12.24
N VAL A 89 8.25 16.28 12.64
CA VAL A 89 8.35 16.71 14.05
C VAL A 89 7.52 15.82 14.97
N PRO A 90 6.24 15.49 14.67
CA PRO A 90 5.48 14.55 15.49
C PRO A 90 6.12 13.17 15.61
N LEU A 91 6.70 12.63 14.53
CA LEU A 91 7.39 11.34 14.55
C LEU A 91 8.59 11.38 15.49
N VAL A 92 9.43 12.41 15.39
CA VAL A 92 10.62 12.58 16.22
C VAL A 92 10.24 12.76 17.69
N VAL A 93 9.24 13.59 17.99
CA VAL A 93 8.73 13.77 19.36
C VAL A 93 8.21 12.46 19.92
N CYS A 94 7.41 11.72 19.15
CA CYS A 94 6.88 10.43 19.58
C CYS A 94 8.00 9.40 19.82
N ALA A 95 9.02 9.36 18.95
CA ALA A 95 10.19 8.50 19.13
C ALA A 95 10.98 8.86 20.39
N LEU A 96 11.24 10.15 20.64
CA LEU A 96 11.94 10.60 21.86
C LEU A 96 11.19 10.22 23.13
N VAL A 97 9.86 10.36 23.14
CA VAL A 97 9.03 9.92 24.26
C VAL A 97 9.11 8.40 24.43
N ALA A 98 9.00 7.62 23.36
CA ALA A 98 9.09 6.17 23.41
C ALA A 98 10.48 5.66 23.87
N VAL A 99 11.58 6.32 23.49
CA VAL A 99 12.94 5.96 23.93
C VAL A 99 13.08 6.04 25.46
N SER A 100 12.38 6.95 26.13
CA SER A 100 12.49 7.10 27.59
C SER A 100 12.14 5.82 28.35
N VAL A 101 11.22 5.01 27.83
CA VAL A 101 10.81 3.72 28.40
C VAL A 101 11.92 2.67 28.32
N VAL A 102 12.77 2.74 27.29
CA VAL A 102 13.91 1.83 27.15
C VAL A 102 14.90 2.03 28.30
N ALA A 103 15.14 3.29 28.69
CA ALA A 103 16.01 3.61 29.81
C ALA A 103 15.34 3.45 31.18
N ALA A 104 14.02 3.66 31.26
CA ALA A 104 13.26 3.58 32.50
C ALA A 104 11.92 2.82 32.29
N PRO A 105 11.94 1.47 32.36
CA PRO A 105 10.74 0.66 32.15
C PRO A 105 9.60 0.94 33.14
N SER A 106 9.89 1.47 34.32
CA SER A 106 8.88 1.87 35.32
C SER A 106 7.96 3.00 34.84
N LEU A 107 8.33 3.72 33.76
CA LEU A 107 7.49 4.75 33.15
C LEU A 107 6.16 4.20 32.63
N TRP A 108 6.07 2.90 32.33
CA TRP A 108 4.80 2.26 31.97
C TRP A 108 3.72 2.41 33.04
N ALA A 109 4.10 2.55 34.31
CA ALA A 109 3.18 2.78 35.42
C ALA A 109 2.87 4.26 35.69
N SER A 110 3.53 5.19 34.99
CA SER A 110 3.39 6.63 35.24
C SER A 110 2.22 7.22 34.45
N PRO A 111 1.19 7.77 35.12
CA PRO A 111 0.06 8.44 34.45
C PRO A 111 0.49 9.60 33.55
N VAL A 112 1.47 10.40 34.01
CA VAL A 112 1.98 11.56 33.27
C VAL A 112 2.69 11.10 31.99
N PHE A 113 3.52 10.07 32.10
CA PHE A 113 4.18 9.49 30.95
C PHE A 113 3.17 8.94 29.93
N LEU A 114 2.22 8.12 30.39
CA LEU A 114 1.21 7.52 29.52
C LEU A 114 0.36 8.59 28.80
N PHE A 115 0.03 9.69 29.49
CA PHE A 115 -0.67 10.82 28.86
C PHE A 115 0.18 11.46 27.75
N LEU A 116 1.43 11.83 28.04
CA LEU A 116 2.34 12.46 27.07
C LEU A 116 2.64 11.54 25.88
N PHE A 117 2.83 10.25 26.17
CA PHE A 117 3.08 9.26 25.14
C PHE A 117 1.85 9.10 24.26
N GLY A 118 0.67 8.91 24.86
CA GLY A 118 -0.61 8.91 24.17
C GLY A 118 -0.78 10.14 23.30
N LEU A 119 -0.53 11.34 23.83
CA LEU A 119 -0.62 12.61 23.10
C LEU A 119 0.25 12.63 21.85
N SER A 120 1.54 12.29 21.98
CA SER A 120 2.47 12.23 20.84
C SER A 120 2.06 11.18 19.80
N PHE A 121 1.61 10.02 20.28
CA PHE A 121 1.19 8.89 19.48
C PHE A 121 -0.09 9.19 18.68
N GLY A 122 -1.11 9.73 19.34
CA GLY A 122 -2.35 10.17 18.70
C GLY A 122 -2.12 11.28 17.68
N THR A 123 -1.17 12.18 17.94
CA THR A 123 -0.77 13.23 16.99
C THR A 123 -0.22 12.61 15.70
N VAL A 124 0.69 11.63 15.80
CA VAL A 124 1.23 10.90 14.64
C VAL A 124 0.12 10.18 13.87
N ARG A 125 -0.77 9.45 14.56
CA ARG A 125 -1.88 8.73 13.89
C ARG A 125 -2.82 9.64 13.12
N ALA A 126 -3.08 10.84 13.65
CA ALA A 126 -4.02 11.77 13.04
C ALA A 126 -3.41 12.57 11.88
N VAL A 127 -2.15 13.04 12.03
CA VAL A 127 -1.56 13.98 11.07
C VAL A 127 -1.36 13.36 9.69
N PHE A 128 -1.00 12.08 9.61
CA PHE A 128 -0.72 11.40 8.34
C PHE A 128 -1.91 11.35 7.38
N PRO A 129 -3.05 10.70 7.71
CA PRO A 129 -4.17 10.60 6.78
C PRO A 129 -4.73 11.97 6.38
N LEU A 130 -4.75 12.92 7.33
CA LEU A 130 -5.26 14.28 7.08
C LEU A 130 -4.32 15.10 6.19
N ALA A 131 -3.01 15.08 6.46
CA ALA A 131 -2.04 15.80 5.66
C ALA A 131 -1.90 15.22 4.25
N ILE A 132 -1.96 13.88 4.11
CA ILE A 132 -1.93 13.21 2.80
C ILE A 132 -3.08 13.70 1.93
N ALA A 133 -4.30 13.78 2.46
CA ALA A 133 -5.45 14.31 1.72
C ALA A 133 -5.20 15.75 1.24
N ILE A 134 -4.65 16.62 2.10
CA ILE A 134 -4.31 18.00 1.76
C ILE A 134 -3.24 18.05 0.65
N PHE A 135 -2.19 17.23 0.74
CA PHE A 135 -1.13 17.20 -0.27
C PHE A 135 -1.66 16.77 -1.63
N LEU A 136 -2.49 15.72 -1.68
CA LEU A 136 -3.07 15.20 -2.92
C LEU A 136 -3.96 16.25 -3.62
N VAL A 137 -4.74 17.02 -2.86
CA VAL A 137 -5.56 18.12 -3.41
C VAL A 137 -4.70 19.20 -4.07
N GLY A 138 -3.47 19.43 -3.61
CA GLY A 138 -2.52 20.38 -4.21
C GLY A 138 -2.26 20.13 -5.70
N GLY A 139 -2.28 18.85 -6.12
CA GLY A 139 -2.15 18.45 -7.54
C GLY A 139 -3.35 18.75 -8.42
N ARG A 140 -4.45 19.27 -7.84
CA ARG A 140 -5.73 19.52 -8.50
C ARG A 140 -6.23 18.33 -9.34
N PRO A 141 -6.15 17.09 -8.82
CA PRO A 141 -6.53 15.92 -9.58
C PRO A 141 -8.03 15.89 -9.91
N GLY A 142 -8.39 15.13 -10.93
CA GLY A 142 -9.78 14.76 -11.16
C GLY A 142 -10.35 13.97 -9.98
N LYS A 143 -11.68 13.92 -9.85
CA LYS A 143 -12.36 13.21 -8.75
C LYS A 143 -11.94 11.74 -8.64
N VAL A 144 -11.80 11.07 -9.79
CA VAL A 144 -11.41 9.65 -9.86
C VAL A 144 -9.95 9.48 -9.46
N ASP A 145 -9.04 10.28 -10.02
CA ASP A 145 -7.61 10.22 -9.70
C ASP A 145 -7.33 10.48 -8.21
N PHE A 146 -7.99 11.49 -7.64
CA PHE A 146 -7.96 11.78 -6.21
C PHE A 146 -8.46 10.60 -5.38
N GLY A 147 -9.65 10.08 -5.72
CA GLY A 147 -10.27 8.96 -5.03
C GLY A 147 -9.38 7.73 -5.03
N CYS A 148 -8.77 7.38 -6.16
CA CYS A 148 -7.85 6.25 -6.27
C CYS A 148 -6.57 6.47 -5.46
N ALA A 149 -5.93 7.64 -5.57
CA ALA A 149 -4.71 7.94 -4.83
C ALA A 149 -4.95 7.91 -3.30
N LEU A 150 -6.06 8.51 -2.85
CA LEU A 150 -6.43 8.50 -1.44
C LEU A 150 -6.84 7.10 -0.95
N THR A 151 -7.50 6.30 -1.79
CA THR A 151 -7.86 4.91 -1.46
C THR A 151 -6.61 4.05 -1.28
N LEU A 152 -5.63 4.17 -2.20
CA LEU A 152 -4.35 3.47 -2.08
C LEU A 152 -3.61 3.89 -0.81
N MET A 153 -3.60 5.18 -0.48
CA MET A 153 -3.03 5.66 0.79
C MET A 153 -3.78 5.11 2.00
N SER A 154 -5.12 5.10 1.97
CA SER A 154 -5.94 4.54 3.05
C SER A 154 -5.74 3.03 3.22
N ALA A 155 -5.31 2.33 2.17
CA ALA A 155 -4.98 0.90 2.25
C ALA A 155 -3.84 0.61 3.25
N THR A 156 -3.01 1.59 3.60
CA THR A 156 -2.01 1.41 4.67
C THR A 156 -2.65 1.11 6.02
N ILE A 157 -3.88 1.61 6.27
CA ILE A 157 -4.64 1.32 7.49
C ILE A 157 -5.05 -0.16 7.51
N LEU A 158 -5.52 -0.69 6.37
CA LEU A 158 -5.88 -2.10 6.23
C LEU A 158 -4.66 -3.01 6.43
N THR A 159 -3.50 -2.65 5.88
CA THR A 159 -2.25 -3.40 6.13
C THR A 159 -1.82 -3.31 7.59
N ALA A 160 -1.94 -2.13 8.20
CA ALA A 160 -1.60 -1.92 9.60
C ALA A 160 -2.43 -2.79 10.56
N ALA A 161 -3.66 -3.16 10.19
CA ALA A 161 -4.50 -4.06 10.96
C ALA A 161 -3.91 -5.47 11.17
N PHE A 162 -2.89 -5.86 10.40
CA PHE A 162 -2.15 -7.12 10.59
C PHE A 162 -0.96 -6.99 11.56
N ALA A 163 -0.57 -5.78 11.95
CA ALA A 163 0.51 -5.55 12.92
C ALA A 163 0.36 -6.27 14.28
N PRO A 164 -0.86 -6.47 14.82
CA PRO A 164 -1.07 -7.22 16.05
C PRO A 164 -0.47 -8.63 16.02
N ILE A 165 -0.46 -9.30 14.87
CA ILE A 165 0.08 -10.67 14.72
C ILE A 165 1.58 -10.67 15.03
N GLY A 166 2.35 -9.87 14.30
CA GLY A 166 3.80 -9.79 14.50
C GLY A 166 4.17 -9.24 15.88
N THR A 167 3.40 -8.28 16.39
CA THR A 167 3.67 -7.69 17.71
C THR A 167 3.39 -8.69 18.83
N SER A 168 2.39 -9.55 18.67
CA SER A 168 2.11 -10.62 19.63
C SER A 168 3.28 -11.61 19.73
N TRP A 169 3.92 -11.96 18.61
CA TRP A 169 5.13 -12.80 18.63
C TRP A 169 6.30 -12.10 19.31
N LEU A 170 6.49 -10.80 19.05
CA LEU A 170 7.53 -10.01 19.74
C LEU A 170 7.29 -9.94 21.25
N TYR A 171 6.05 -9.77 21.67
CA TYR A 171 5.66 -9.74 23.08
C TYR A 171 5.81 -11.11 23.76
N GLN A 172 5.56 -12.21 23.05
CA GLN A 172 5.81 -13.56 23.57
C GLN A 172 7.30 -13.81 23.86
N GLY A 173 8.19 -13.24 23.04
CA GLY A 173 9.64 -13.36 23.23
C GLY A 173 10.15 -12.63 24.48
N ASP A 174 9.54 -11.49 24.83
CA ASP A 174 9.83 -10.75 26.05
C ASP A 174 8.61 -9.95 26.52
N GLN A 175 8.03 -10.39 27.64
CA GLN A 175 6.84 -9.80 28.24
C GLN A 175 7.09 -8.40 28.83
N GLY A 176 8.36 -8.00 29.00
CA GLY A 176 8.73 -6.63 29.35
C GLY A 176 8.44 -5.62 28.22
N GLY A 177 8.11 -6.08 27.02
CA GLY A 177 7.70 -5.23 25.91
C GLY A 177 8.85 -4.49 25.22
N LEU A 178 10.11 -4.78 25.57
CA LEU A 178 11.28 -4.14 24.97
C LEU A 178 11.36 -4.39 23.46
N PRO A 179 11.19 -5.63 22.92
CA PRO A 179 11.21 -5.86 21.48
C PRO A 179 10.11 -5.10 20.74
N VAL A 180 8.94 -4.94 21.38
CA VAL A 180 7.81 -4.18 20.82
C VAL A 180 8.16 -2.70 20.69
N ILE A 181 8.74 -2.11 21.73
CA ILE A 181 9.17 -0.70 21.71
C ILE A 181 10.28 -0.48 20.69
N LEU A 182 11.25 -1.38 20.60
CA LEU A 182 12.31 -1.29 19.60
C LEU A 182 11.76 -1.39 18.18
N GLY A 183 10.81 -2.29 17.94
CA GLY A 183 10.10 -2.40 16.66
C GLY A 183 9.32 -1.13 16.31
N PHE A 184 8.61 -0.55 17.28
CA PHE A 184 7.90 0.72 17.13
C PHE A 184 8.86 1.87 16.79
N LEU A 185 9.97 2.00 17.53
CA LEU A 185 11.00 3.00 17.30
C LEU A 185 11.64 2.85 15.92
N ALA A 186 11.95 1.61 15.50
CA ALA A 186 12.47 1.34 14.17
C ALA A 186 11.49 1.82 13.08
N CYS A 187 10.19 1.57 13.25
CA CYS A 187 9.17 2.06 12.32
C CYS A 187 9.17 3.60 12.22
N LEU A 188 9.21 4.31 13.35
CA LEU A 188 9.24 5.77 13.36
C LEU A 188 10.52 6.33 12.73
N VAL A 189 11.68 5.76 13.05
CA VAL A 189 12.98 6.19 12.50
C VAL A 189 13.04 5.97 10.99
N ILE A 190 12.62 4.80 10.51
CA ILE A 190 12.58 4.50 9.07
C ILE A 190 11.58 5.44 8.37
N ALA A 191 10.41 5.72 8.97
CA ALA A 191 9.46 6.68 8.43
C ALA A 191 10.06 8.08 8.28
N VAL A 192 10.83 8.56 9.28
CA VAL A 192 11.56 9.83 9.17
C VAL A 192 12.59 9.77 8.04
N ILE A 193 13.40 8.72 7.96
CA ILE A 193 14.42 8.54 6.92
C ILE A 193 13.79 8.59 5.52
N LEU A 194 12.62 7.99 5.32
CA LEU A 194 11.89 8.01 4.05
C LEU A 194 11.35 9.40 3.70
N LEU A 195 10.98 10.22 4.69
CA LEU A 195 10.47 11.57 4.46
C LEU A 195 11.59 12.60 4.23
N LEU A 196 12.82 12.36 4.70
CA LEU A 196 13.93 13.33 4.60
C LEU A 196 14.30 13.71 3.15
N PRO A 197 14.40 12.78 2.18
CA PRO A 197 14.77 13.11 0.80
C PRO A 197 13.63 13.81 0.03
N ALA A 198 12.39 13.68 0.50
CA ALA A 198 11.23 14.33 -0.10
C ALA A 198 11.24 15.83 0.22
N ARG A 199 11.99 16.61 -0.57
CA ARG A 199 12.18 18.06 -0.38
C ARG A 199 10.86 18.85 -0.31
N ARG A 200 9.86 18.46 -1.12
CA ARG A 200 8.49 19.00 -1.10
C ARG A 200 7.50 17.84 -1.16
N LEU A 201 6.60 17.80 -0.17
CA LEU A 201 5.57 16.77 -0.06
C LEU A 201 4.26 17.14 -0.77
N SER A 202 4.01 18.44 -0.99
CA SER A 202 2.86 18.90 -1.77
C SER A 202 3.07 18.63 -3.26
N PHE A 203 1.96 18.59 -4.00
CA PHE A 203 1.90 18.32 -5.44
C PHE A 203 1.53 19.58 -6.25
N ASP A 204 1.93 20.77 -5.80
CA ASP A 204 1.51 22.05 -6.39
C ASP A 204 2.19 22.37 -7.75
N ASP A 205 3.22 21.60 -8.11
CA ASP A 205 3.99 21.72 -9.35
C ASP A 205 3.32 21.00 -10.52
N MET A 206 3.78 21.27 -11.75
CA MET A 206 3.27 20.56 -12.93
C MET A 206 3.74 19.09 -12.93
N PRO A 207 2.88 18.14 -13.33
CA PRO A 207 3.28 16.74 -13.47
C PRO A 207 4.38 16.61 -14.53
N ARG A 208 5.34 15.70 -14.28
CA ARG A 208 6.40 15.42 -15.24
C ARG A 208 5.88 14.44 -16.29
N GLN A 209 6.21 14.67 -17.56
CA GLN A 209 5.96 13.67 -18.60
C GLN A 209 6.81 12.42 -18.33
N ARG A 210 6.19 11.25 -18.43
CA ARG A 210 6.77 9.97 -18.02
C ARG A 210 6.33 8.87 -18.94
N HIS A 211 7.24 8.35 -19.76
CA HIS A 211 7.04 7.06 -20.43
C HIS A 211 8.38 6.31 -20.48
N ARG A 212 8.34 5.01 -20.25
CA ARG A 212 9.44 4.09 -20.59
C ARG A 212 8.86 3.02 -21.51
N PRO A 213 8.72 3.32 -22.81
CA PRO A 213 8.07 2.43 -23.74
C PRO A 213 8.87 1.13 -23.87
N LEU A 214 8.16 0.03 -24.02
CA LEU A 214 8.70 -1.28 -24.36
C LEU A 214 8.05 -1.75 -25.66
N THR A 215 8.75 -2.56 -26.45
CA THR A 215 8.18 -3.14 -27.67
C THR A 215 7.00 -4.04 -27.33
N PRO A 216 5.81 -3.80 -27.91
CA PRO A 216 4.63 -4.64 -27.69
C PRO A 216 4.90 -6.11 -28.00
N GLN A 217 4.45 -7.00 -27.12
CA GLN A 217 4.59 -8.44 -27.31
C GLN A 217 3.27 -9.13 -26.97
N LYS A 218 2.72 -9.85 -27.95
CA LYS A 218 1.49 -10.63 -27.73
C LYS A 218 1.76 -11.79 -26.79
N ARG A 219 0.85 -12.03 -25.85
CA ARG A 219 0.86 -13.18 -24.94
C ARG A 219 -0.50 -13.86 -24.93
N SER A 220 -0.53 -15.18 -24.81
CA SER A 220 -1.80 -15.91 -24.65
C SER A 220 -2.49 -15.51 -23.34
N PRO A 221 -3.70 -14.92 -23.38
CA PRO A 221 -4.43 -14.54 -22.17
C PRO A 221 -4.75 -15.73 -21.26
N LEU A 222 -5.05 -16.88 -21.87
CA LEU A 222 -5.33 -18.13 -21.14
C LEU A 222 -4.10 -18.64 -20.40
N MET A 223 -2.91 -18.54 -21.01
CA MET A 223 -1.66 -18.97 -20.37
C MET A 223 -1.32 -18.08 -19.17
N VAL A 224 -1.52 -16.76 -19.30
CA VAL A 224 -1.35 -15.81 -18.19
C VAL A 224 -2.28 -16.15 -17.02
N ALA A 225 -3.57 -16.39 -17.29
CA ALA A 225 -4.52 -16.79 -16.26
C ALA A 225 -4.17 -18.14 -15.63
N ALA A 226 -3.75 -19.12 -16.42
CA ALA A 226 -3.38 -20.45 -15.94
C ALA A 226 -2.23 -20.38 -14.94
N ILE A 227 -1.12 -19.69 -15.29
CA ILE A 227 0.06 -19.51 -14.43
C ILE A 227 -0.33 -18.88 -13.08
N LEU A 228 -1.17 -17.84 -13.11
CA LEU A 228 -1.59 -17.12 -11.90
C LEU A 228 -2.66 -17.87 -11.09
N THR A 229 -3.38 -18.82 -11.71
CA THR A 229 -4.39 -19.65 -11.04
C THR A 229 -3.76 -20.88 -10.38
N THR A 230 -2.66 -21.42 -10.92
CA THR A 230 -1.97 -22.60 -10.40
C THR A 230 -1.72 -22.55 -8.89
N PRO A 231 -1.11 -21.50 -8.30
CA PRO A 231 -0.85 -21.49 -6.86
C PRO A 231 -2.14 -21.53 -6.03
N LEU A 232 -3.21 -20.85 -6.47
CA LEU A 232 -4.49 -20.86 -5.76
C LEU A 232 -5.12 -22.26 -5.80
N ALA A 233 -5.08 -22.94 -6.95
CA ALA A 233 -5.57 -24.29 -7.08
C ALA A 233 -4.79 -25.28 -6.19
N LEU A 234 -3.46 -25.14 -6.13
CA LEU A 234 -2.60 -25.95 -5.28
C LEU A 234 -2.85 -25.68 -3.78
N ILE A 235 -3.08 -24.43 -3.38
CA ILE A 235 -3.42 -24.07 -1.99
C ILE A 235 -4.79 -24.66 -1.61
N ILE A 236 -5.79 -24.60 -2.49
CA ILE A 236 -7.09 -25.22 -2.23
C ILE A 236 -6.94 -26.73 -2.09
N LEU A 237 -6.18 -27.37 -2.98
CA LEU A 237 -5.90 -28.81 -2.90
C LEU A 237 -5.19 -29.18 -1.60
N LEU A 238 -4.16 -28.43 -1.21
CA LEU A 238 -3.45 -28.60 0.06
C LEU A 238 -4.42 -28.47 1.24
N SER A 239 -5.21 -27.40 1.30
CA SER A 239 -6.19 -27.16 2.36
C SER A 239 -7.26 -28.26 2.44
N LEU A 240 -7.70 -28.81 1.31
CA LEU A 240 -8.62 -29.95 1.29
C LEU A 240 -7.96 -31.20 1.88
N ILE A 241 -6.71 -31.51 1.49
CA ILE A 241 -5.96 -32.62 2.06
C ILE A 241 -5.84 -32.47 3.58
N TYR A 242 -5.45 -31.29 4.06
CA TYR A 242 -5.37 -30.98 5.51
C TYR A 242 -6.75 -31.11 6.19
N GLY A 243 -7.81 -30.61 5.57
CA GLY A 243 -9.17 -30.62 6.13
C GLY A 243 -9.79 -32.01 6.21
N PHE A 244 -9.50 -32.90 5.27
CA PHE A 244 -9.99 -34.28 5.28
C PHE A 244 -9.21 -35.22 6.20
N GLN A 245 -7.96 -34.87 6.57
CA GLN A 245 -7.10 -35.72 7.39
C GLN A 245 -7.32 -35.59 8.90
N GLY A 246 -8.08 -34.59 9.37
CA GLY A 246 -8.55 -34.49 10.74
C GLY A 246 -7.48 -34.60 11.83
N GLY A 247 -6.77 -33.51 12.14
CA GLY A 247 -5.98 -33.32 13.38
C GLY A 247 -4.71 -34.18 13.59
N ASP A 248 -4.72 -35.45 13.20
CA ASP A 248 -3.71 -36.46 13.58
C ASP A 248 -2.73 -36.78 12.44
N MET A 249 -2.14 -35.75 11.83
CA MET A 249 -1.13 -35.92 10.76
C MET A 249 0.18 -36.54 11.25
N GLU A 250 0.55 -36.33 12.51
CA GLU A 250 1.73 -36.96 13.10
C GLU A 250 1.54 -38.47 13.31
N ALA A 251 0.32 -38.92 13.61
CA ALA A 251 0.01 -40.33 13.84
C ALA A 251 -0.06 -41.15 12.54
N SER A 252 -0.29 -40.51 11.40
CA SER A 252 -0.56 -41.17 10.12
C SER A 252 0.67 -41.26 9.19
N GLY A 253 1.83 -40.71 9.58
CA GLY A 253 3.09 -40.82 8.83
C GLY A 253 3.15 -40.02 7.52
N TYR A 254 2.11 -39.23 7.21
CA TYR A 254 2.05 -38.41 5.97
C TYR A 254 2.74 -37.05 6.09
N PHE A 255 3.28 -36.70 7.27
CA PHE A 255 3.87 -35.40 7.54
C PHE A 255 4.94 -34.99 6.53
N GLU A 256 5.86 -35.90 6.17
CA GLU A 256 6.93 -35.62 5.21
C GLU A 256 6.40 -35.33 3.79
N ILE A 257 5.41 -36.09 3.32
CA ILE A 257 4.80 -35.90 2.01
C ILE A 257 4.05 -34.57 1.97
N THR A 258 3.30 -34.25 3.02
CA THR A 258 2.57 -32.99 3.14
C THR A 258 3.52 -31.79 3.19
N LEU A 259 4.66 -31.92 3.88
CA LEU A 259 5.71 -30.89 3.90
C LEU A 259 6.33 -30.67 2.53
N ILE A 260 6.66 -31.74 1.79
CA ILE A 260 7.19 -31.66 0.42
C ILE A 260 6.16 -30.97 -0.50
N PHE A 261 4.88 -31.34 -0.37
CA PHE A 261 3.83 -30.72 -1.16
C PHE A 261 3.64 -29.24 -0.80
N ALA A 262 3.68 -28.87 0.48
CA ALA A 262 3.64 -27.48 0.92
C ALA A 262 4.83 -26.66 0.39
N LEU A 263 6.04 -27.24 0.38
CA LEU A 263 7.22 -26.62 -0.22
C LEU A 263 7.03 -26.40 -1.73
N LEU A 264 6.49 -27.39 -2.44
CA LEU A 264 6.16 -27.25 -3.86
C LEU A 264 5.15 -26.12 -4.10
N VAL A 265 4.08 -26.06 -3.30
CA VAL A 265 3.08 -24.98 -3.36
C VAL A 265 3.75 -23.62 -3.14
N LEU A 266 4.65 -23.51 -2.16
CA LEU A 266 5.41 -22.28 -1.90
C LEU A 266 6.27 -21.88 -3.11
N VAL A 267 7.02 -22.80 -3.70
CA VAL A 267 7.86 -22.54 -4.88
C VAL A 267 7.00 -22.07 -6.06
N VAL A 268 5.87 -22.73 -6.32
CA VAL A 268 4.94 -22.35 -7.39
C VAL A 268 4.30 -20.99 -7.10
N ALA A 269 3.93 -20.70 -5.85
CA ALA A 269 3.40 -19.40 -5.45
C ALA A 269 4.41 -18.28 -5.66
N ILE A 270 5.68 -18.49 -5.29
CA ILE A 270 6.77 -17.54 -5.55
C ILE A 270 6.95 -17.32 -7.05
N ALA A 271 6.98 -18.40 -7.85
CA ALA A 271 7.13 -18.28 -9.30
C ALA A 271 5.95 -17.51 -9.95
N ALA A 272 4.72 -17.80 -9.55
CA ALA A 272 3.53 -17.10 -10.02
C ALA A 272 3.52 -15.62 -9.58
N PHE A 273 4.01 -15.32 -8.38
CA PHE A 273 4.15 -13.95 -7.89
C PHE A 273 5.21 -13.15 -8.68
N ILE A 274 6.37 -13.76 -8.98
CA ILE A 274 7.38 -13.18 -9.86
C ILE A 274 6.78 -12.95 -11.27
N TYR A 275 5.99 -13.89 -11.76
CA TYR A 275 5.32 -13.74 -13.05
C TYR A 275 4.30 -12.60 -13.05
N LEU A 276 3.51 -12.42 -11.98
CA LEU A 276 2.59 -11.29 -11.81
C LEU A 276 3.34 -9.95 -11.84
N ALA A 277 4.47 -9.87 -11.11
CA ALA A 277 5.34 -8.70 -11.10
C ALA A 277 5.85 -8.35 -12.50
N TYR A 278 6.38 -9.37 -13.19
CA TYR A 278 6.85 -9.26 -14.57
C TYR A 278 5.75 -8.84 -15.53
N TRP A 279 4.55 -9.40 -15.39
CA TRP A 279 3.40 -9.07 -16.23
C TRP A 279 2.99 -7.60 -16.04
N CYS A 280 2.86 -7.14 -14.79
CA CYS A 280 2.52 -5.74 -14.48
C CYS A 280 3.54 -4.75 -15.04
N TYR A 281 4.83 -5.09 -14.92
CA TYR A 281 5.93 -4.33 -15.51
C TYR A 281 5.79 -4.23 -17.03
N ARG A 282 5.66 -5.38 -17.71
CA ARG A 282 5.64 -5.43 -19.18
C ARG A 282 4.40 -4.77 -19.76
N ILE A 283 3.20 -5.05 -19.25
CA ILE A 283 1.95 -4.56 -19.85
C ILE A 283 1.89 -3.03 -19.88
N HIS A 284 2.36 -2.35 -18.84
CA HIS A 284 2.41 -0.89 -18.79
C HIS A 284 3.42 -0.31 -19.78
N GLY A 285 4.61 -0.92 -19.89
CA GLY A 285 5.63 -0.49 -20.83
C GLY A 285 5.23 -0.73 -22.29
N GLU A 286 4.60 -1.88 -22.57
CA GLU A 286 4.14 -2.24 -23.91
C GLU A 286 2.99 -1.35 -24.39
N LEU A 287 2.02 -1.07 -23.52
CA LEU A 287 0.94 -0.15 -23.84
C LEU A 287 1.47 1.28 -24.04
N ALA A 288 2.50 1.70 -23.30
CA ALA A 288 3.17 2.98 -23.52
C ALA A 288 3.96 2.99 -24.84
N GLY A 289 4.54 1.85 -25.23
CA GLY A 289 5.24 1.67 -26.50
C GLY A 289 4.32 1.66 -27.71
N SER A 290 3.09 1.15 -27.58
CA SER A 290 2.11 1.22 -28.67
C SER A 290 1.50 2.62 -28.82
N ALA A 291 1.20 3.31 -27.71
CA ALA A 291 0.76 4.70 -27.72
C ALA A 291 1.03 5.35 -26.35
N PRO A 292 1.69 6.51 -26.26
CA PRO A 292 1.92 7.16 -24.97
C PRO A 292 0.60 7.69 -24.37
N SER A 293 0.46 7.61 -23.04
CA SER A 293 -0.68 8.19 -22.31
C SER A 293 -0.27 8.55 -20.88
N GLN A 294 -0.61 9.75 -20.42
CA GLN A 294 -0.32 10.21 -19.05
C GLN A 294 -0.98 9.35 -17.97
N ARG A 295 -2.00 8.56 -18.32
CA ARG A 295 -2.66 7.62 -17.39
C ARG A 295 -1.87 6.33 -17.17
N LEU A 296 -0.86 6.05 -18.00
CA LEU A 296 0.01 4.90 -17.83
C LEU A 296 1.11 5.19 -16.83
N LEU A 297 1.26 4.30 -15.86
CA LEU A 297 2.39 4.30 -14.95
C LEU A 297 3.66 3.84 -15.65
N THR A 298 4.81 4.22 -15.12
CA THR A 298 6.06 3.57 -15.51
C THR A 298 6.04 2.08 -15.13
N PRO A 299 6.71 1.20 -15.91
CA PRO A 299 6.76 -0.24 -15.65
C PRO A 299 7.14 -0.61 -14.21
N LEU A 300 8.15 0.06 -13.66
CA LEU A 300 8.64 -0.20 -12.30
C LEU A 300 7.56 0.14 -11.26
N THR A 301 6.92 1.30 -11.38
CA THR A 301 5.89 1.74 -10.44
C THR A 301 4.66 0.83 -10.50
N ALA A 302 4.21 0.44 -11.68
CA ALA A 302 3.11 -0.50 -11.85
C ALA A 302 3.37 -1.83 -11.14
N MET A 303 4.58 -2.38 -11.31
CA MET A 303 5.02 -3.58 -10.59
C MET A 303 5.00 -3.37 -9.07
N LEU A 304 5.59 -2.28 -8.57
CA LEU A 304 5.64 -2.00 -7.13
C LEU A 304 4.25 -1.85 -6.51
N ILE A 305 3.30 -1.19 -7.20
CA ILE A 305 1.92 -1.05 -6.70
C ILE A 305 1.20 -2.38 -6.65
N ALA A 306 1.32 -3.19 -7.70
CA ALA A 306 0.67 -4.49 -7.75
C ALA A 306 1.10 -5.41 -6.60
N ILE A 307 2.35 -5.26 -6.15
CA ILE A 307 2.99 -6.12 -5.14
C ILE A 307 2.84 -5.55 -3.72
N LEU A 308 3.14 -4.27 -3.53
CA LEU A 308 3.31 -3.68 -2.20
C LEU A 308 2.06 -3.01 -1.66
N VAL A 309 1.12 -2.64 -2.53
CA VAL A 309 -0.03 -1.82 -2.14
C VAL A 309 -1.29 -2.68 -2.20
N PRO A 310 -1.98 -2.90 -1.06
CA PRO A 310 -3.28 -3.56 -1.10
C PRO A 310 -4.22 -2.74 -1.99
N LEU A 311 -5.06 -3.45 -2.76
CA LEU A 311 -5.92 -2.85 -3.79
C LEU A 311 -5.18 -2.21 -4.97
N GLY A 312 -3.84 -2.25 -4.99
CA GLY A 312 -3.02 -1.76 -6.08
C GLY A 312 -3.34 -2.44 -7.40
N LEU A 313 -3.34 -3.77 -7.43
CA LEU A 313 -3.65 -4.54 -8.63
C LEU A 313 -5.07 -4.24 -9.19
N PRO A 314 -6.16 -4.26 -8.41
CA PRO A 314 -7.48 -3.86 -8.90
C PRO A 314 -7.51 -2.46 -9.52
N ILE A 315 -6.88 -1.47 -8.89
CA ILE A 315 -6.86 -0.10 -9.39
C ILE A 315 -6.05 0.00 -10.69
N LEU A 316 -4.92 -0.70 -10.78
CA LEU A 316 -4.13 -0.77 -12.03
C LEU A 316 -4.95 -1.41 -13.15
N LEU A 317 -5.63 -2.54 -12.90
CA LEU A 317 -6.44 -3.21 -13.90
C LEU A 317 -7.57 -2.33 -14.41
N MET A 318 -8.26 -1.61 -13.51
CA MET A 318 -9.31 -0.64 -13.88
C MET A 318 -8.75 0.49 -14.74
N THR A 319 -7.59 1.04 -14.36
CA THR A 319 -6.91 2.11 -15.13
C THR A 319 -6.52 1.63 -16.53
N LEU A 320 -5.99 0.41 -16.65
CA LEU A 320 -5.67 -0.22 -17.93
C LEU A 320 -6.93 -0.47 -18.77
N GLY A 321 -8.02 -0.92 -18.15
CA GLY A 321 -9.29 -1.16 -18.83
C GLY A 321 -9.92 0.10 -19.41
N ASP A 322 -9.91 1.20 -18.65
CA ASP A 322 -10.40 2.50 -19.12
C ASP A 322 -9.53 3.01 -20.28
N LEU A 323 -8.20 2.94 -20.14
CA LEU A 323 -7.27 3.33 -21.21
C LEU A 323 -7.50 2.53 -22.50
N LEU A 324 -7.65 1.20 -22.39
CA LEU A 324 -7.87 0.32 -23.53
C LEU A 324 -9.22 0.60 -24.20
N ASN A 325 -10.26 0.90 -23.42
CA ASN A 325 -11.56 1.31 -23.95
C ASN A 325 -11.49 2.67 -24.66
N ASP A 326 -10.76 3.63 -24.12
CA ASP A 326 -10.57 4.93 -24.77
C ASP A 326 -9.84 4.77 -26.12
N ARG A 327 -8.78 3.95 -26.16
CA ARG A 327 -8.11 3.61 -27.43
C ARG A 327 -9.01 2.88 -28.42
N GLY A 328 -9.84 1.95 -27.94
CA GLY A 328 -10.80 1.25 -28.80
C GLY A 328 -11.84 2.19 -29.41
N ARG A 329 -12.26 3.22 -28.68
CA ARG A 329 -13.15 4.26 -29.21
C ARG A 329 -12.44 5.12 -30.25
N GLU A 330 -11.20 5.53 -29.98
CA GLU A 330 -10.38 6.33 -30.91
C GLU A 330 -10.08 5.57 -32.20
N SER A 331 -9.91 4.25 -32.16
CA SER A 331 -9.66 3.39 -33.32
C SER A 331 -10.94 2.87 -34.00
N GLY A 332 -12.13 3.28 -33.55
CA GLY A 332 -13.41 2.84 -34.12
C GLY A 332 -13.84 1.41 -33.77
N GLN A 333 -13.09 0.71 -32.91
CA GLN A 333 -13.36 -0.65 -32.44
C GLN A 333 -14.37 -0.69 -31.27
N GLY A 334 -14.73 0.48 -30.73
CA GLY A 334 -15.67 0.61 -29.64
C GLY A 334 -15.10 0.14 -28.30
N ARG A 335 -15.96 -0.42 -27.44
CA ARG A 335 -15.59 -0.85 -26.09
C ARG A 335 -14.95 -2.25 -26.13
N LEU A 336 -13.70 -2.36 -25.66
CA LEU A 336 -12.97 -3.63 -25.63
C LEU A 336 -13.24 -4.46 -24.38
N ILE A 337 -13.45 -3.81 -23.23
CA ILE A 337 -13.61 -4.45 -21.93
C ILE A 337 -14.82 -3.87 -21.21
N SER A 338 -15.66 -4.74 -20.65
CA SER A 338 -16.67 -4.29 -19.68
C SER A 338 -16.02 -3.94 -18.35
N ILE A 339 -16.07 -2.67 -17.96
CA ILE A 339 -15.53 -2.14 -16.70
C ILE A 339 -16.22 -2.77 -15.49
N ALA A 340 -17.53 -3.05 -15.56
CA ALA A 340 -18.24 -3.70 -14.47
C ALA A 340 -17.72 -5.13 -14.22
N TRP A 341 -17.51 -5.90 -15.31
CA TRP A 341 -16.93 -7.23 -15.22
C TRP A 341 -15.46 -7.20 -14.80
N LEU A 342 -14.70 -6.22 -15.30
CA LEU A 342 -13.31 -6.03 -14.92
C LEU A 342 -13.19 -5.72 -13.43
N ALA A 343 -14.05 -4.85 -12.88
CA ALA A 343 -14.12 -4.54 -11.46
C ALA A 343 -14.38 -5.80 -10.64
N LEU A 344 -15.46 -6.53 -10.97
CA LEU A 344 -15.85 -7.75 -10.28
C LEU A 344 -14.70 -8.76 -10.23
N TRP A 345 -14.10 -9.07 -11.39
CA TRP A 345 -13.02 -10.05 -11.47
C TRP A 345 -11.72 -9.56 -10.84
N SER A 346 -11.45 -8.25 -10.83
CA SER A 346 -10.25 -7.71 -10.19
C SER A 346 -10.23 -7.95 -8.68
N PHE A 347 -11.40 -8.02 -8.04
CA PHE A 347 -11.51 -8.35 -6.61
C PHE A 347 -11.71 -9.84 -6.35
N LEU A 348 -12.61 -10.49 -7.11
CA LEU A 348 -13.00 -11.88 -6.84
C LEU A 348 -11.96 -12.89 -7.32
N PHE A 349 -11.38 -12.66 -8.51
CA PHE A 349 -10.45 -13.59 -9.14
C PHE A 349 -9.50 -12.86 -10.12
N PRO A 350 -8.46 -12.19 -9.60
CA PRO A 350 -7.56 -11.35 -10.40
C PRO A 350 -6.99 -11.99 -11.68
N PRO A 351 -6.67 -13.30 -11.73
CA PRO A 351 -6.19 -13.94 -12.96
C PRO A 351 -7.13 -13.76 -14.17
N VAL A 352 -8.46 -13.75 -13.96
CA VAL A 352 -9.43 -13.53 -15.04
C VAL A 352 -9.38 -12.08 -15.53
N ALA A 353 -9.34 -11.11 -14.62
CA ALA A 353 -9.23 -9.69 -14.97
C ALA A 353 -7.94 -9.39 -15.74
N ILE A 354 -6.82 -9.98 -15.33
CA ILE A 354 -5.53 -9.90 -16.01
C ILE A 354 -5.63 -10.46 -17.44
N ALA A 355 -6.28 -11.61 -17.63
CA ALA A 355 -6.49 -12.17 -18.96
C ALA A 355 -7.38 -11.30 -19.85
N LEU A 356 -8.44 -10.69 -19.30
CA LEU A 356 -9.28 -9.74 -20.04
C LEU A 356 -8.46 -8.54 -20.54
N VAL A 357 -7.62 -7.96 -19.67
CA VAL A 357 -6.71 -6.86 -20.02
C VAL A 357 -5.68 -7.30 -21.06
N GLN A 358 -5.05 -8.47 -20.89
CA GLN A 358 -4.08 -8.99 -21.86
C GLN A 358 -4.71 -9.21 -23.24
N ASN A 359 -5.94 -9.75 -23.30
CA ASN A 359 -6.65 -9.96 -24.56
C ASN A 359 -6.93 -8.64 -25.28
N ALA A 360 -7.41 -7.64 -24.55
CA ALA A 360 -7.67 -6.30 -25.11
C ALA A 360 -6.36 -5.60 -25.53
N ALA A 361 -5.29 -5.73 -24.75
CA ALA A 361 -3.98 -5.20 -25.10
C ALA A 361 -3.43 -5.82 -26.39
N ASN A 362 -3.50 -7.15 -26.54
CA ASN A 362 -3.08 -7.84 -27.76
C ASN A 362 -3.80 -7.30 -29.01
N ARG A 363 -5.12 -7.06 -28.90
CA ARG A 363 -5.91 -6.48 -29.99
C ARG A 363 -5.49 -5.04 -30.29
N SER A 364 -5.19 -4.27 -29.25
CA SER A 364 -4.78 -2.86 -29.42
C SER A 364 -3.44 -2.70 -30.14
N TYR A 365 -2.55 -3.69 -30.04
CA TYR A 365 -1.26 -3.69 -30.74
C TYR A 365 -1.42 -3.81 -32.26
N ASP A 366 -2.47 -4.48 -32.73
CA ASP A 366 -2.73 -4.69 -34.16
C ASP A 366 -3.18 -3.42 -34.88
N TRP A 367 -3.49 -2.36 -34.14
CA TRP A 367 -3.89 -1.08 -34.70
C TRP A 367 -2.69 -0.16 -34.97
N VAL A 368 -1.50 -0.54 -34.49
CA VAL A 368 -0.27 0.27 -34.55
C VAL A 368 0.79 -0.43 -35.42
N SER A 369 0.51 -0.71 -36.70
CA SER A 369 1.46 -0.70 -37.86
C SER A 369 1.02 -1.56 -39.07
N PRO A 370 1.48 -1.25 -40.33
CA PRO A 370 2.67 -0.45 -40.68
C PRO A 370 2.49 0.57 -41.84
N GLU A 371 2.48 1.87 -41.56
CA GLU A 371 2.76 2.92 -42.58
C GLU A 371 3.65 4.07 -42.06
N ALA A 372 4.23 3.95 -40.87
CA ALA A 372 5.13 4.97 -40.32
C ALA A 372 6.41 4.33 -39.78
N ALA A 373 7.28 3.88 -40.69
CA ALA A 373 8.70 3.63 -40.45
C ALA A 373 9.49 4.27 -41.59
#